data_AF-A0A938W370-F1
#
_entry.id   AF-A0A938W370-F1
#
_cell.length_a   1.000
_cell.length_b   1.000
_cell.length_c   1.000
_cell.angle_alpha   90.00
_cell.angle_beta   90.00
_cell.angle_gamma   90.00
#
_symmetry.space_group_name_H-M   'P 1'
#
loop_
_entity.id
_entity.type
_entity.pdbx_description
1 polymer ?
#
loop_
_entity_poly.entity_id
_entity_poly.type
_entity_poly.pdbx_seq_one_letter_code
_entity_poly.pdbx_strand_id
1 'polypeptide(L)'
;NFDANTHAFFTELDALQTGRGFQARYPGGVTVNSKEPPFDVVFVFDGVDEHGLAFANHEEVCELASQAFGLMLSSEVGAQEIFTALNEAGVLQGVSPAGHGLYLATAGQSVIRFPARAVAERCTAWQAAEVADFCLADPTPSTSSTPEGKGDGEIGFTGAQALRQRLSLNANAAPFDVQLVPPASLEQAPPEEQPAMARALVTHFMQRRVYGDAFGQIAKTAESLAAELRGEIAGGLASALRGGRLAPVAAWLSRLDTDLQAEYAGLRSEAERLAAGLESQRKALEASGAAVDRATEALFLFRKGQMQAAVNRYLDDAGHHARLALQGRIADAAGEVLQAGLREVRARARQLAEARSRLQQAHSLLTGHAAGLERLAVGRSEINLATPELVAQLYAQHRREPAELALQVAGDDAIVGWGTLTAEALAGHLTEAAAQAFTPLSDISVEDVLAIRWDDRSAGQWISRLIGLAAGAWNQDRALMPDGGASQASFLTIGVPDATQSIFANAGYTLVSTHDPERIVALRTVYGASFDTLKGAAGWERAYETAQRRGLPLHVVRMK
;
A
#
# COMPACT_ATOMS: atom_id res chain seq x y z
N ASN A 1 -5.48 -49.92 21.32
CA ASN A 1 -4.74 -51.03 20.67
C ASN A 1 -3.67 -50.57 19.68
N PHE A 2 -3.32 -49.27 19.58
CA PHE A 2 -2.30 -48.81 18.64
C PHE A 2 -0.93 -49.47 18.89
N ASP A 3 -0.40 -49.37 20.11
CA ASP A 3 0.90 -49.98 20.48
C ASP A 3 0.96 -51.49 20.20
N ALA A 4 -0.09 -52.21 20.56
CA ALA A 4 -0.17 -53.65 20.32
C ALA A 4 -0.20 -53.98 18.81
N ASN A 5 -0.89 -53.18 18.00
CA ASN A 5 -0.90 -53.34 16.55
C ASN A 5 0.43 -52.92 15.91
N THR A 6 1.14 -51.94 16.45
CA THR A 6 2.48 -51.54 16.01
C THR A 6 3.48 -52.68 16.19
N HIS A 7 3.49 -53.34 17.35
CA HIS A 7 4.34 -54.52 17.54
C HIS A 7 3.98 -55.65 16.57
N ALA A 8 2.68 -55.94 16.41
CA ALA A 8 2.20 -56.97 15.49
C ALA A 8 2.67 -56.69 14.05
N PHE A 9 2.61 -55.44 13.60
CA PHE A 9 3.07 -55.01 12.28
C PHE A 9 4.58 -55.19 12.11
N PHE A 10 5.40 -54.78 13.08
CA PHE A 10 6.86 -54.93 12.97
C PHE A 10 7.31 -56.39 13.02
N THR A 11 6.72 -57.21 13.90
CA THR A 11 6.95 -58.67 13.91
C THR A 11 6.53 -59.30 12.59
N GLU A 12 5.45 -58.80 11.99
CA GLU A 12 5.02 -59.24 10.68
C GLU A 12 6.09 -58.92 9.63
N LEU A 13 6.40 -57.64 9.49
CA LEU A 13 7.38 -57.10 8.56
C LEU A 13 8.75 -57.78 8.69
N ASP A 14 9.23 -58.02 9.90
CA ASP A 14 10.52 -58.67 10.18
C ASP A 14 10.61 -60.09 9.60
N ALA A 15 9.54 -60.88 9.72
CA ALA A 15 9.52 -62.21 9.12
C ALA A 15 9.54 -62.14 7.58
N LEU A 16 8.90 -61.13 6.99
CA LEU A 16 8.90 -60.91 5.54
C LEU A 16 10.30 -60.52 5.06
N GLN A 17 10.95 -59.63 5.80
CA GLN A 17 12.27 -59.09 5.49
C GLN A 17 13.38 -60.13 5.66
N THR A 18 13.24 -61.06 6.61
CA THR A 18 14.23 -62.14 6.86
C THR A 18 14.00 -63.40 6.01
N GLY A 19 13.12 -63.34 5.00
CA GLY A 19 12.94 -64.42 4.03
C GLY A 19 12.11 -65.61 4.52
N ARG A 20 11.31 -65.46 5.58
CA ARG A 20 10.36 -66.50 6.04
C ARG A 20 9.14 -66.66 5.10
N GLY A 21 9.06 -65.84 4.06
CA GLY A 21 8.01 -65.85 3.05
C GLY A 21 6.82 -64.97 3.41
N PHE A 22 6.28 -64.29 2.40
CA PHE A 22 5.10 -63.44 2.48
C PHE A 22 3.92 -64.11 1.79
N GLN A 23 2.83 -64.34 2.53
CA GLN A 23 1.53 -64.70 1.98
C GLN A 23 0.46 -63.75 2.50
N ALA A 24 0.10 -62.73 1.72
CA ALA A 24 -0.99 -61.80 2.06
C ALA A 24 -2.17 -61.93 1.11
N ARG A 25 -3.37 -61.83 1.67
CA ARG A 25 -4.62 -61.83 0.92
C ARG A 25 -5.26 -60.44 0.99
N TYR A 26 -5.27 -59.74 -0.13
CA TYR A 26 -5.84 -58.40 -0.28
C TYR A 26 -7.35 -58.45 -0.56
N PRO A 27 -8.08 -57.33 -0.33
CA PRO A 27 -9.47 -57.19 -0.75
C PRO A 27 -9.64 -57.57 -2.23
N GLY A 28 -10.69 -58.34 -2.53
CA GLY A 28 -10.89 -58.92 -3.88
C GLY A 28 -10.30 -60.33 -4.07
N GLY A 29 -9.66 -60.90 -3.04
CA GLY A 29 -9.19 -62.29 -3.06
C GLY A 29 -7.83 -62.50 -3.73
N VAL A 30 -7.13 -61.41 -4.07
CA VAL A 30 -5.76 -61.45 -4.58
C VAL A 30 -4.83 -61.94 -3.47
N THR A 31 -4.13 -63.04 -3.73
CA THR A 31 -3.10 -63.55 -2.82
C THR A 31 -1.74 -63.25 -3.43
N VAL A 32 -0.91 -62.49 -2.72
CA VAL A 32 0.49 -62.26 -3.07
C VAL A 32 1.33 -63.27 -2.29
N ASN A 33 2.09 -64.10 -3.01
CA ASN A 33 3.07 -65.03 -2.46
C ASN A 33 4.45 -64.59 -2.93
N SER A 34 5.27 -64.05 -2.03
CA SER A 34 6.67 -63.71 -2.31
C SER A 34 7.60 -64.49 -1.37
N LYS A 35 8.70 -65.01 -1.92
CA LYS A 35 9.82 -65.54 -1.11
C LYS A 35 10.91 -64.48 -0.87
N GLU A 36 10.84 -63.39 -1.61
CA GLU A 36 11.73 -62.24 -1.50
C GLU A 36 11.09 -61.18 -0.59
N PRO A 37 11.90 -60.39 0.14
CA PRO A 37 11.41 -59.27 0.91
C PRO A 37 10.53 -58.34 0.07
N PRO A 38 9.40 -57.85 0.58
CA PRO A 38 8.50 -56.98 -0.18
C PRO A 38 9.07 -55.56 -0.39
N PHE A 39 10.09 -55.16 0.39
CA PHE A 39 10.73 -53.85 0.32
C PHE A 39 12.23 -54.00 0.58
N ASP A 40 13.06 -53.24 -0.13
CA ASP A 40 14.51 -53.21 0.08
C ASP A 40 14.90 -52.43 1.34
N VAL A 41 14.09 -51.44 1.73
CA VAL A 41 14.30 -50.59 2.90
C VAL A 41 12.95 -50.10 3.43
N VAL A 42 12.86 -49.91 4.74
CA VAL A 42 11.66 -49.34 5.39
C VAL A 42 12.04 -48.13 6.20
N PHE A 43 11.56 -46.96 5.78
CA PHE A 43 11.77 -45.71 6.52
C PHE A 43 10.78 -45.57 7.67
N VAL A 44 11.31 -45.26 8.85
CA VAL A 44 10.55 -45.00 10.08
C VAL A 44 10.78 -43.55 10.51
N PHE A 45 9.68 -42.85 10.76
CA PHE A 45 9.65 -41.50 11.32
C PHE A 45 8.85 -41.53 12.63
N ASP A 46 9.56 -41.32 13.74
CA ASP A 46 9.05 -41.28 15.11
C ASP A 46 8.79 -39.82 15.53
N GLY A 47 7.99 -39.65 16.58
CA GLY A 47 7.75 -38.35 17.24
C GLY A 47 8.93 -37.85 18.06
N VAL A 48 10.09 -38.51 18.02
CA VAL A 48 11.33 -38.14 18.70
C VAL A 48 12.51 -38.39 17.77
N ASP A 49 13.47 -37.45 17.73
CA ASP A 49 14.69 -37.61 16.95
C ASP A 49 15.80 -38.40 17.67
N GLU A 50 16.92 -38.62 16.97
CA GLU A 50 18.09 -39.35 17.48
C GLU A 50 18.76 -38.69 18.70
N HIS A 51 18.49 -37.41 18.92
CA HIS A 51 18.98 -36.66 20.06
C HIS A 51 18.00 -36.69 21.24
N GLY A 52 16.86 -37.37 21.09
CA GLY A 52 15.84 -37.49 22.13
C GLY A 52 14.93 -36.28 22.22
N LEU A 53 14.92 -35.40 21.21
CA LEU A 53 14.07 -34.22 21.18
C LEU A 53 12.74 -34.56 20.48
N ALA A 54 11.64 -34.31 21.18
CA ALA A 54 10.30 -34.56 20.66
C ALA A 54 9.90 -33.52 19.61
N PHE A 55 9.26 -33.97 18.53
CA PHE A 55 8.53 -33.11 17.62
C PHE A 55 7.26 -32.58 18.29
N ALA A 56 6.82 -31.37 17.92
CA ALA A 56 5.69 -30.70 18.55
C ALA A 56 4.37 -31.44 18.31
N ASN A 57 4.21 -32.03 17.13
CA ASN A 57 3.01 -32.76 16.71
C ASN A 57 3.29 -33.72 15.55
N HIS A 58 2.27 -34.47 15.14
CA HIS A 58 2.35 -35.41 14.03
C HIS A 58 2.54 -34.71 12.67
N GLU A 59 1.99 -33.51 12.48
CA GLU A 59 2.10 -32.76 11.22
C GLU A 59 3.56 -32.40 10.92
N GLU A 60 4.34 -32.02 11.93
CA GLU A 60 5.77 -31.71 11.80
C GLU A 60 6.59 -32.95 11.36
N VAL A 61 6.27 -34.13 11.90
CA VAL A 61 6.91 -35.39 11.50
C VAL A 61 6.56 -35.74 10.05
N CYS A 62 5.29 -35.56 9.66
CA CYS A 62 4.85 -35.77 8.27
C CYS A 62 5.46 -34.76 7.31
N GLU A 63 5.62 -33.50 7.73
CA GLU A 63 6.28 -32.46 6.94
C GLU A 63 7.76 -32.80 6.72
N LEU A 64 8.48 -33.18 7.76
CA LEU A 64 9.87 -33.65 7.65
C LEU A 64 9.98 -34.84 6.70
N ALA A 65 9.12 -35.85 6.87
CA ALA A 65 9.10 -37.01 5.99
C ALA A 65 8.84 -36.61 4.52
N SER A 66 7.85 -35.75 4.28
CA SER A 66 7.52 -35.23 2.95
C SER A 66 8.69 -34.48 2.31
N GLN A 67 9.35 -33.59 3.08
CA GLN A 67 10.51 -32.84 2.59
C GLN A 67 11.70 -33.75 2.30
N ALA A 68 12.01 -34.69 3.20
CA ALA A 68 13.10 -35.64 3.01
C ALA A 68 12.86 -36.55 1.80
N PHE A 69 11.66 -37.12 1.64
CA PHE A 69 11.30 -37.91 0.46
C PHE A 69 11.27 -37.09 -0.82
N GLY A 70 10.76 -35.86 -0.76
CA GLY A 70 10.81 -34.93 -1.88
C GLY A 70 12.24 -34.74 -2.37
N LEU A 71 13.17 -34.46 -1.46
CA LEU A 71 14.60 -34.34 -1.80
C LEU A 71 15.15 -35.67 -2.34
N MET A 72 14.93 -36.79 -1.66
CA MET A 72 15.44 -38.11 -2.07
C MET A 72 14.99 -38.49 -3.49
N LEU A 73 13.73 -38.21 -3.85
CA LEU A 73 13.14 -38.67 -5.10
C LEU A 73 13.29 -37.67 -6.27
N SER A 74 13.50 -36.38 -5.99
CA SER A 74 13.38 -35.33 -7.01
C SER A 74 14.55 -34.34 -7.09
N SER A 75 15.64 -34.55 -6.34
CA SER A 75 16.79 -33.65 -6.35
C SER A 75 18.11 -34.39 -6.61
N GLU A 76 19.12 -33.65 -7.08
CA GLU A 76 20.48 -34.19 -7.20
C GLU A 76 21.05 -34.60 -5.84
N VAL A 77 20.68 -33.88 -4.76
CA VAL A 77 21.02 -34.24 -3.37
C VAL A 77 20.50 -35.65 -3.05
N GLY A 78 19.26 -35.93 -3.43
CA GLY A 78 18.64 -37.23 -3.24
C GLY A 78 19.25 -38.35 -4.10
N ALA A 79 19.52 -38.06 -5.37
CA ALA A 79 20.19 -39.01 -6.26
C ALA A 79 21.56 -39.43 -5.70
N GLN A 80 22.35 -38.46 -5.22
CA GLN A 80 23.65 -38.72 -4.61
C GLN A 80 23.54 -39.55 -3.33
N GLU A 81 22.57 -39.25 -2.46
CA GLU A 81 22.27 -40.06 -1.27
C GLU A 81 21.93 -41.51 -1.63
N ILE A 82 21.01 -41.72 -2.58
CA ILE A 82 20.60 -43.06 -3.02
C ILE A 82 21.79 -43.83 -3.60
N PHE A 83 22.61 -43.21 -4.45
CA PHE A 83 23.81 -43.85 -4.99
C PHE A 83 24.79 -44.25 -3.90
N THR A 84 24.95 -43.42 -2.87
CA THR A 84 25.85 -43.70 -1.75
C THR A 84 25.31 -44.86 -0.90
N ALA A 85 24.00 -44.87 -0.62
CA ALA A 85 23.33 -45.95 0.11
C ALA A 85 23.37 -47.30 -0.62
N LEU A 86 23.19 -47.31 -1.95
CA LEU A 86 23.26 -48.54 -2.76
C LEU A 86 24.63 -49.23 -2.68
N ASN A 87 25.71 -48.47 -2.50
CA ASN A 87 27.05 -49.03 -2.38
C ASN A 87 27.32 -49.71 -1.02
N GLU A 88 26.47 -49.50 -0.02
CA GLU A 88 26.57 -50.07 1.33
C GLU A 88 25.48 -51.14 1.59
N ALA A 89 24.99 -51.82 0.54
CA ALA A 89 23.93 -52.82 0.59
C ALA A 89 24.14 -53.95 1.64
N GLY A 90 25.37 -54.17 2.09
CA GLY A 90 25.70 -55.13 3.14
C GLY A 90 25.12 -54.79 4.53
N VAL A 91 24.87 -53.52 4.81
CA VAL A 91 24.31 -53.08 6.12
C VAL A 91 22.85 -53.48 6.27
N LEU A 92 22.07 -53.43 5.19
CA LEU A 92 20.63 -53.74 5.19
C LEU A 92 20.32 -55.25 5.23
N GLN A 93 21.31 -56.10 4.95
CA GLN A 93 21.17 -57.55 4.90
C GLN A 93 21.54 -58.26 6.22
N GLY A 94 21.93 -57.48 7.25
CA GLY A 94 22.32 -58.02 8.55
C GLY A 94 21.14 -58.34 9.48
N VAL A 95 21.45 -58.93 10.64
CA VAL A 95 20.50 -59.19 11.72
C VAL A 95 21.01 -58.65 13.06
N SER A 96 20.09 -58.22 13.93
CA SER A 96 20.35 -57.80 15.30
C SER A 96 20.79 -58.99 16.18
N PRO A 97 21.34 -58.75 17.38
CA PRO A 97 21.65 -59.81 18.34
C PRO A 97 20.44 -60.67 18.74
N ALA A 98 19.23 -60.10 18.67
CA ALA A 98 17.97 -60.80 18.92
C ALA A 98 17.45 -61.56 17.67
N GLY A 99 18.13 -61.45 16.53
CA GLY A 99 17.79 -62.16 15.29
C GLY A 99 16.81 -61.43 14.37
N HIS A 100 16.57 -60.13 14.59
CA HIS A 100 15.70 -59.29 13.75
C HIS A 100 16.48 -58.65 12.60
N GLY A 101 15.86 -58.44 11.44
CA GLY A 101 16.54 -57.87 10.26
C GLY A 101 16.90 -56.39 10.43
N LEU A 102 18.05 -55.97 9.88
CA LEU A 102 18.57 -54.59 9.90
C LEU A 102 18.06 -53.75 8.71
N TYR A 103 16.77 -53.83 8.39
CA TYR A 103 16.18 -53.22 7.18
C TYR A 103 15.55 -51.83 7.40
N LEU A 104 15.55 -51.32 8.64
CA LEU A 104 14.98 -50.01 8.94
C LEU A 104 15.96 -48.88 8.61
N ALA A 105 15.39 -47.79 8.14
CA ALA A 105 16.05 -46.53 7.89
C ALA A 105 15.28 -45.35 8.48
N THR A 106 15.92 -44.19 8.55
CA THR A 106 15.27 -42.91 8.80
C THR A 106 15.92 -41.82 7.98
N ALA A 107 15.30 -40.65 7.95
CA ALA A 107 15.89 -39.45 7.38
C ALA A 107 15.68 -38.25 8.31
N GLY A 108 16.64 -37.33 8.23
CA GLY A 108 16.58 -36.00 8.80
C GLY A 108 16.92 -34.98 7.72
N GLN A 109 16.38 -33.78 7.85
CA GLN A 109 16.65 -32.69 6.93
C GLN A 109 16.73 -31.39 7.71
N SER A 110 17.62 -30.50 7.28
CA SER A 110 17.72 -29.14 7.78
C SER A 110 18.09 -28.17 6.66
N VAL A 111 17.79 -26.90 6.88
CA VAL A 111 17.97 -25.83 5.88
C VAL A 111 18.61 -24.62 6.54
N ILE A 112 19.62 -24.04 5.92
CA ILE A 112 19.96 -22.62 6.13
C ILE A 112 19.28 -21.85 5.00
N ARG A 113 18.48 -20.85 5.36
CA ARG A 113 17.71 -20.06 4.41
C ARG A 113 17.98 -18.58 4.56
N PHE A 114 18.17 -17.89 3.45
CA PHE A 114 18.01 -16.44 3.35
C PHE A 114 16.98 -16.13 2.26
N PRO A 115 15.74 -15.75 2.62
CA PRO A 115 14.68 -15.48 1.64
C PRO A 115 14.88 -14.11 0.99
N ALA A 116 15.88 -13.99 0.13
CA ALA A 116 16.34 -12.75 -0.50
C ALA A 116 15.19 -11.95 -1.12
N ARG A 117 14.31 -12.61 -1.87
CA ARG A 117 13.15 -11.96 -2.49
C ARG A 117 12.16 -11.40 -1.47
N ALA A 118 11.81 -12.19 -0.46
CA ALA A 118 10.89 -11.73 0.60
C ALA A 118 11.50 -10.59 1.44
N VAL A 119 12.82 -10.61 1.66
CA VAL A 119 13.54 -9.51 2.33
C VAL A 119 13.50 -8.24 1.48
N ALA A 120 13.78 -8.34 0.17
CA ALA A 120 13.70 -7.20 -0.75
C ALA A 120 12.28 -6.62 -0.82
N GLU A 121 11.26 -7.47 -0.91
CA GLU A 121 9.84 -7.07 -0.88
C GLU A 121 9.48 -6.39 0.44
N ARG A 122 9.91 -6.93 1.59
CA ARG A 122 9.70 -6.34 2.91
C ARG A 122 10.34 -4.96 3.03
N CYS A 123 11.60 -4.82 2.62
CA CYS A 123 12.32 -3.55 2.61
C CYS A 123 11.65 -2.52 1.69
N THR A 124 11.18 -2.96 0.52
CA THR A 124 10.43 -2.11 -0.42
C THR A 124 9.14 -1.60 0.21
N ALA A 125 8.37 -2.48 0.86
CA ALA A 125 7.14 -2.12 1.54
C ALA A 125 7.39 -1.15 2.72
N TRP A 126 8.49 -1.32 3.47
CA TRP A 126 8.91 -0.38 4.51
C TRP A 126 9.20 1.00 3.95
N GLN A 127 10.00 1.11 2.89
CA GLN A 127 10.33 2.42 2.32
C GLN A 127 9.11 3.10 1.71
N ALA A 128 8.24 2.34 1.03
CA ALA A 128 6.97 2.85 0.52
C ALA A 128 6.09 3.40 1.66
N ALA A 129 6.06 2.73 2.81
CA ALA A 129 5.36 3.23 4.00
C ALA A 129 6.02 4.49 4.58
N GLU A 130 7.36 4.57 4.63
CA GLU A 130 8.08 5.78 5.05
C GLU A 130 7.80 6.98 4.13
N VAL A 131 7.66 6.75 2.81
CA VAL A 131 7.24 7.79 1.86
C VAL A 131 5.81 8.26 2.14
N ALA A 132 4.89 7.34 2.43
CA ALA A 132 3.53 7.70 2.82
C ALA A 132 3.52 8.51 4.13
N ASP A 133 4.32 8.12 5.13
CA ASP A 133 4.47 8.86 6.38
C ASP A 133 5.06 10.25 6.15
N PHE A 134 6.08 10.39 5.30
CA PHE A 134 6.64 11.68 4.92
C PHE A 134 5.58 12.61 4.31
N CYS A 135 4.76 12.09 3.39
CA CYS A 135 3.71 12.85 2.72
C CYS A 135 2.58 13.28 3.70
N LEU A 136 2.30 12.45 4.71
CA LEU A 136 1.30 12.69 5.75
C LEU A 136 1.80 13.59 6.88
N ALA A 137 3.11 13.67 7.08
CA ALA A 137 3.72 14.37 8.20
C ALA A 137 3.41 15.88 8.18
N ASP A 138 3.14 16.42 9.37
CA ASP A 138 3.09 17.86 9.56
C ASP A 138 4.50 18.45 9.39
N PRO A 139 4.61 19.70 8.88
CA PRO A 139 5.90 20.38 8.89
C PRO A 139 6.39 20.47 10.33
N THR A 140 7.58 19.96 10.59
CA THR A 140 8.28 20.26 11.84
C THR A 140 8.39 21.78 11.94
N PRO A 141 8.06 22.39 13.10
CA PRO A 141 8.28 23.81 13.29
C PRO A 141 9.78 24.04 13.28
N SER A 142 10.33 24.33 12.10
CA SER A 142 11.72 24.73 11.96
C SER A 142 11.91 26.03 12.75
N THR A 143 12.68 25.94 13.83
CA THR A 143 13.29 27.10 14.47
C THR A 143 14.09 27.86 13.40
N SER A 144 13.85 29.17 13.32
CA SER A 144 14.54 30.14 12.46
C SER A 144 14.32 30.03 10.94
N SER A 145 13.28 30.71 10.47
CA SER A 145 13.46 31.79 9.50
C SER A 145 12.26 32.72 9.60
N THR A 146 12.50 33.95 10.03
CA THR A 146 11.58 35.08 9.90
C THR A 146 11.03 35.09 8.47
N PRO A 147 9.70 35.16 8.26
CA PRO A 147 9.13 35.32 6.91
C PRO A 147 9.29 36.80 6.49
N GLU A 148 10.53 37.27 6.35
CA GLU A 148 10.84 38.51 5.66
C GLU A 148 11.19 38.18 4.21
N GLY A 149 10.15 37.82 3.47
CA GLY A 149 10.16 37.63 2.04
C GLY A 149 8.72 37.41 1.65
N LYS A 150 8.15 38.34 0.87
CA LYS A 150 6.90 38.10 0.13
C LYS A 150 7.05 36.78 -0.59
N GLY A 151 6.50 35.71 -0.02
CA GLY A 151 6.78 34.36 -0.46
C GLY A 151 6.20 34.14 -1.85
N ASP A 152 6.91 33.37 -2.67
CA ASP A 152 6.54 32.89 -4.01
C ASP A 152 5.26 32.01 -4.06
N GLY A 153 4.33 32.22 -3.13
CA GLY A 153 3.06 31.52 -2.98
C GLY A 153 1.93 32.39 -2.39
N GLU A 154 2.13 33.69 -2.18
CA GLU A 154 0.99 34.61 -2.05
C GLU A 154 0.30 34.64 -3.41
N ILE A 155 -0.90 34.03 -3.47
CA ILE A 155 -1.83 34.28 -4.57
C ILE A 155 -1.93 35.80 -4.67
N GLY A 156 -1.63 36.34 -5.85
CA GLY A 156 -1.75 37.77 -6.16
C GLY A 156 -3.20 38.25 -6.19
N PHE A 157 -4.08 37.62 -5.41
CA PHE A 157 -5.48 37.94 -5.29
C PHE A 157 -5.61 39.34 -4.70
N THR A 158 -5.71 40.30 -5.60
CA THR A 158 -6.06 41.67 -5.25
C THR A 158 -7.53 41.62 -4.80
N GLY A 159 -7.78 41.82 -3.50
CA GLY A 159 -9.06 41.63 -2.80
C GLY A 159 -10.32 42.23 -3.46
N ALA A 160 -11.48 42.12 -2.80
CA ALA A 160 -12.77 42.53 -3.37
C ALA A 160 -12.77 43.95 -3.98
N GLN A 161 -12.03 44.88 -3.39
CA GLN A 161 -11.90 46.24 -3.91
C GLN A 161 -11.23 46.30 -5.29
N ALA A 162 -10.18 45.52 -5.52
CA ALA A 162 -9.48 45.51 -6.80
C ALA A 162 -10.28 44.78 -7.88
N LEU A 163 -11.01 43.72 -7.52
CA LEU A 163 -12.01 43.10 -8.41
C LEU A 163 -13.04 44.13 -8.87
N ARG A 164 -13.59 44.92 -7.94
CA ARG A 164 -14.55 45.98 -8.28
C ARG A 164 -13.94 47.06 -9.16
N GLN A 165 -12.69 47.44 -8.92
CA GLN A 165 -11.99 48.40 -9.77
C GLN A 165 -11.89 47.87 -11.20
N ARG A 166 -11.41 46.63 -11.39
CA ARG A 166 -11.31 45.99 -12.71
C ARG A 166 -12.69 45.86 -13.39
N LEU A 167 -13.73 45.53 -12.63
CA LEU A 167 -15.11 45.41 -13.12
C LEU A 167 -15.78 46.75 -13.42
N SER A 168 -15.27 47.87 -12.89
CA SER A 168 -15.80 49.20 -13.18
C SER A 168 -15.27 49.80 -14.49
N LEU A 169 -14.32 49.13 -15.13
CA LEU A 169 -13.72 49.53 -16.40
C LEU A 169 -14.44 48.87 -17.59
N ASN A 170 -14.62 49.64 -18.65
CA ASN A 170 -15.10 49.18 -19.94
C ASN A 170 -13.97 48.56 -20.79
N ALA A 171 -14.29 48.13 -22.01
CA ALA A 171 -13.32 47.51 -22.93
C ALA A 171 -12.10 48.40 -23.29
N ASN A 172 -12.20 49.73 -23.11
CA ASN A 172 -11.13 50.69 -23.35
C ASN A 172 -10.37 51.07 -22.07
N ALA A 173 -10.52 50.30 -20.99
CA ALA A 173 -9.96 50.57 -19.67
C ALA A 173 -10.39 51.92 -19.05
N ALA A 174 -11.54 52.46 -19.46
CA ALA A 174 -12.14 53.67 -18.90
C ALA A 174 -13.36 53.32 -18.03
N PRO A 175 -13.69 54.11 -16.99
CA PRO A 175 -14.93 53.91 -16.23
C PRO A 175 -16.17 53.97 -17.13
N PHE A 176 -17.23 53.23 -16.78
CA PHE A 176 -18.51 53.37 -17.47
C PHE A 176 -19.06 54.80 -17.31
N ASP A 177 -19.27 55.49 -18.42
CA ASP A 177 -19.91 56.80 -18.43
C ASP A 177 -21.43 56.63 -18.34
N VAL A 178 -21.99 56.97 -17.19
CA VAL A 178 -23.43 56.90 -16.88
C VAL A 178 -23.97 58.31 -16.63
N GLN A 179 -23.67 59.24 -17.53
CA GLN A 179 -24.26 60.58 -17.53
C GLN A 179 -25.41 60.66 -18.54
N LEU A 180 -26.60 60.97 -18.02
CA LEU A 180 -27.78 61.21 -18.84
C LEU A 180 -27.82 62.69 -19.24
N VAL A 181 -27.24 63.01 -20.40
CA VAL A 181 -27.23 64.39 -20.92
C VAL A 181 -28.52 64.63 -21.73
N PRO A 182 -29.33 65.66 -21.38
CA PRO A 182 -30.52 65.98 -22.16
C PRO A 182 -30.11 66.45 -23.57
N PRO A 183 -30.70 65.89 -24.64
CA PRO A 183 -30.44 66.38 -25.99
C PRO A 183 -31.12 67.75 -26.17
N ALA A 184 -30.54 68.61 -27.02
CA ALA A 184 -31.12 69.92 -27.34
C ALA A 184 -32.58 69.82 -27.84
N SER A 185 -32.95 68.71 -28.48
CA SER A 185 -34.32 68.43 -28.90
C SER A 185 -35.31 68.30 -27.76
N LEU A 186 -34.88 67.85 -26.57
CA LEU A 186 -35.72 67.78 -25.37
C LEU A 186 -35.91 69.17 -24.76
N GLU A 187 -34.88 70.02 -24.78
CA GLU A 187 -34.93 71.39 -24.24
C GLU A 187 -35.77 72.32 -25.13
N GLN A 188 -35.81 72.07 -26.43
CA GLN A 188 -36.53 72.85 -27.43
C GLN A 188 -37.97 72.37 -27.67
N ALA A 189 -38.34 71.18 -27.19
CA ALA A 189 -39.66 70.61 -27.37
C ALA A 189 -40.77 71.41 -26.65
N PRO A 190 -42.01 71.44 -27.18
CA PRO A 190 -43.16 72.01 -26.48
C PRO A 190 -43.35 71.37 -25.09
N PRO A 191 -43.77 72.13 -24.06
CA PRO A 191 -43.94 71.61 -22.69
C PRO A 191 -44.86 70.38 -22.58
N GLU A 192 -45.73 70.16 -23.55
CA GLU A 192 -46.67 69.03 -23.63
C GLU A 192 -46.00 67.72 -24.10
N GLU A 193 -44.91 67.82 -24.86
CA GLU A 193 -44.19 66.67 -25.43
C GLU A 193 -42.95 66.28 -24.58
N GLN A 194 -42.43 67.23 -23.79
CA GLN A 194 -41.25 67.02 -22.94
C GLN A 194 -41.34 65.80 -22.00
N PRO A 195 -42.48 65.51 -21.32
CA PRO A 195 -42.61 64.31 -20.47
C PRO A 195 -42.40 63.00 -21.22
N ALA A 196 -43.04 62.84 -22.39
CA ALA A 196 -42.96 61.63 -23.19
C ALA A 196 -41.54 61.43 -23.75
N MET A 197 -40.92 62.51 -24.23
CA MET A 197 -39.54 62.48 -24.72
C MET A 197 -38.53 62.16 -23.61
N ALA A 198 -38.69 62.74 -22.41
CA ALA A 198 -37.81 62.46 -21.27
C ALA A 198 -37.90 60.99 -20.84
N ARG A 199 -39.12 60.42 -20.77
CA ARG A 199 -39.33 58.99 -20.45
C ARG A 199 -38.70 58.09 -21.51
N ALA A 200 -38.94 58.36 -22.79
CA ALA A 200 -38.37 57.59 -23.88
C ALA A 200 -36.83 57.62 -23.86
N LEU A 201 -36.23 58.78 -23.58
CA LEU A 201 -34.78 58.93 -23.41
C LEU A 201 -34.26 58.07 -22.25
N VAL A 202 -34.87 58.16 -21.07
CA VAL A 202 -34.47 57.37 -19.90
C VAL A 202 -34.62 55.87 -20.17
N THR A 203 -35.74 55.43 -20.73
CA THR A 203 -35.95 54.01 -21.06
C THR A 203 -34.92 53.49 -22.05
N HIS A 204 -34.68 54.21 -23.15
CA HIS A 204 -33.70 53.81 -24.15
C HIS A 204 -32.28 53.80 -23.58
N PHE A 205 -31.92 54.80 -22.76
CA PHE A 205 -30.63 54.87 -22.09
C PHE A 205 -30.43 53.67 -21.14
N MET A 206 -31.40 53.40 -20.27
CA MET A 206 -31.33 52.27 -19.33
C MET A 206 -31.23 50.93 -20.05
N GLN A 207 -32.07 50.69 -21.06
CA GLN A 207 -32.06 49.42 -21.80
C GLN A 207 -30.78 49.20 -22.60
N ARG A 208 -30.33 50.21 -23.35
CA ARG A 208 -29.20 50.04 -24.27
C ARG A 208 -27.85 50.20 -23.57
N ARG A 209 -27.65 51.31 -22.84
CA ARG A 209 -26.34 51.66 -22.28
C ARG A 209 -26.06 50.94 -20.96
N VAL A 210 -27.05 50.85 -20.08
CA VAL A 210 -26.85 50.26 -18.74
C VAL A 210 -27.04 48.75 -18.79
N TYR A 211 -28.24 48.27 -19.13
CA TYR A 211 -28.56 46.84 -19.08
C TYR A 211 -28.02 46.03 -20.25
N GLY A 212 -27.87 46.65 -21.43
CA GLY A 212 -27.26 46.02 -22.60
C GLY A 212 -25.72 46.07 -22.51
N ASP A 213 -25.16 47.23 -22.84
CA ASP A 213 -23.72 47.40 -23.05
C ASP A 213 -22.92 47.21 -21.75
N ALA A 214 -23.24 47.96 -20.69
CA ALA A 214 -22.43 47.93 -19.47
C ALA A 214 -22.55 46.59 -18.73
N PHE A 215 -23.76 46.07 -18.51
CA PHE A 215 -23.95 44.80 -17.81
C PHE A 215 -23.38 43.62 -18.60
N GLY A 216 -23.52 43.62 -19.93
CA GLY A 216 -22.92 42.60 -20.79
C GLY A 216 -21.39 42.62 -20.71
N GLN A 217 -20.76 43.80 -20.69
CA GLN A 217 -19.32 43.92 -20.53
C GLN A 217 -18.86 43.47 -19.13
N ILE A 218 -19.57 43.88 -18.06
CA ILE A 218 -19.27 43.45 -16.69
C ILE A 218 -19.31 41.92 -16.58
N ALA A 219 -20.32 41.27 -17.17
CA ALA A 219 -20.44 39.82 -17.14
C ALA A 219 -19.26 39.12 -17.83
N LYS A 220 -18.85 39.59 -19.01
CA LYS A 220 -17.68 39.05 -19.73
C LYS A 220 -16.38 39.23 -18.96
N THR A 221 -16.18 40.43 -18.39
CA THR A 221 -14.99 40.70 -17.57
C THR A 221 -14.99 39.79 -16.33
N ALA A 222 -16.13 39.60 -15.67
CA ALA A 222 -16.25 38.71 -14.51
C ALA A 222 -15.89 37.25 -14.85
N GLU A 223 -16.33 36.74 -16.00
CA GLU A 223 -15.97 35.40 -16.44
C GLU A 223 -14.45 35.23 -16.64
N SER A 224 -13.79 36.22 -17.26
CA SER A 224 -12.32 36.25 -17.40
C SER A 224 -11.62 36.28 -16.05
N LEU A 225 -12.08 37.13 -15.13
CA LEU A 225 -11.51 37.24 -13.78
C LEU A 225 -11.68 35.94 -12.98
N ALA A 226 -12.82 35.25 -13.13
CA ALA A 226 -13.04 33.96 -12.50
C ALA A 226 -12.11 32.87 -13.07
N ALA A 227 -11.79 32.91 -14.37
CA ALA A 227 -10.81 32.01 -14.97
C ALA A 227 -9.38 32.31 -14.47
N GLU A 228 -8.99 33.59 -14.40
CA GLU A 228 -7.71 34.03 -13.83
C GLU A 228 -7.54 33.54 -12.39
N LEU A 229 -8.54 33.79 -11.52
CA LEU A 229 -8.51 33.35 -10.12
C LEU A 229 -8.34 31.83 -9.98
N ARG A 230 -9.03 31.03 -10.82
CA ARG A 230 -8.84 29.57 -10.82
C ARG A 230 -7.43 29.16 -11.25
N GLY A 231 -6.86 29.88 -12.23
CA GLY A 231 -5.47 29.69 -12.65
C GLY A 231 -4.48 29.99 -11.54
N GLU A 232 -4.69 31.08 -10.78
CA GLU A 232 -3.85 31.43 -9.63
C GLU A 232 -3.96 30.39 -8.50
N ILE A 233 -5.17 29.88 -8.23
CA ILE A 233 -5.39 28.79 -7.26
C ILE A 233 -4.62 27.54 -7.71
N ALA A 234 -4.70 27.16 -8.99
CA ALA A 234 -3.97 26.00 -9.52
C ALA A 234 -2.45 26.18 -9.41
N GLY A 235 -1.93 27.36 -9.78
CA GLY A 235 -0.49 27.67 -9.66
C GLY A 235 0.01 27.68 -8.21
N GLY A 236 -0.79 28.24 -7.28
CA GLY A 236 -0.48 28.22 -5.85
C GLY A 236 -0.48 26.79 -5.27
N LEU A 237 -1.41 25.95 -5.72
CA LEU A 237 -1.47 24.54 -5.33
C LEU A 237 -0.23 23.76 -5.79
N ALA A 238 0.15 23.90 -7.07
CA ALA A 238 1.37 23.29 -7.61
C ALA A 238 2.62 23.77 -6.84
N SER A 239 2.70 25.08 -6.54
CA SER A 239 3.79 25.65 -5.74
C SER A 239 3.86 25.04 -4.33
N ALA A 240 2.72 24.89 -3.65
CA ALA A 240 2.63 24.29 -2.33
C ALA A 240 2.97 22.78 -2.31
N LEU A 241 2.71 22.08 -3.42
CA LEU A 241 3.01 20.65 -3.57
C LEU A 241 4.49 20.34 -3.84
N ARG A 242 5.33 21.33 -4.16
CA ARG A 242 6.78 21.14 -4.37
C ARG A 242 7.54 20.55 -3.17
N GLY A 243 6.94 20.55 -1.98
CA GLY A 243 7.50 19.89 -0.80
C GLY A 243 7.12 18.42 -0.64
N GLY A 244 6.24 17.88 -1.50
CA GLY A 244 5.73 16.51 -1.43
C GLY A 244 4.85 16.20 -0.21
N ARG A 245 4.41 17.22 0.54
CA ARG A 245 3.63 17.05 1.79
C ARG A 245 2.21 17.58 1.69
N LEU A 246 1.26 16.85 2.25
CA LEU A 246 -0.17 17.20 2.21
C LEU A 246 -0.57 18.25 3.24
N ALA A 247 0.04 18.24 4.44
CA ALA A 247 -0.35 19.12 5.53
C ALA A 247 -0.16 20.62 5.23
N PRO A 248 0.98 21.07 4.67
CA PRO A 248 1.16 22.48 4.29
C PRO A 248 0.13 22.94 3.24
N VAL A 249 -0.22 22.06 2.30
CA VAL A 249 -1.21 22.32 1.25
C VAL A 249 -2.61 22.48 1.85
N ALA A 250 -2.99 21.60 2.78
CA ALA A 250 -4.27 21.69 3.49
C ALA A 250 -4.38 23.00 4.29
N ALA A 251 -3.31 23.40 4.98
CA ALA A 251 -3.26 24.66 5.72
C ALA A 251 -3.37 25.88 4.78
N TRP A 252 -2.71 25.84 3.63
CA TRP A 252 -2.82 26.89 2.62
C TRP A 252 -4.24 27.01 2.04
N LEU A 253 -4.88 25.90 1.65
CA LEU A 253 -6.26 25.88 1.16
C LEU A 253 -7.25 26.39 2.22
N SER A 254 -7.04 26.03 3.50
CA SER A 254 -7.89 26.48 4.60
C SER A 254 -7.80 27.99 4.84
N ARG A 255 -6.59 28.55 4.81
CA ARG A 255 -6.38 30.01 4.87
C ARG A 255 -7.07 30.71 3.71
N LEU A 256 -6.86 30.21 2.49
CA LEU A 256 -7.44 30.79 1.29
C LEU A 256 -8.98 30.73 1.28
N ASP A 257 -9.59 29.64 1.74
CA ASP A 257 -11.04 29.55 1.92
C ASP A 257 -11.55 30.58 2.94
N THR A 258 -10.83 30.75 4.06
CA THR A 258 -11.17 31.74 5.09
C THR A 258 -11.11 33.17 4.54
N ASP A 259 -10.04 33.50 3.82
CA ASP A 259 -9.82 34.83 3.26
C ASP A 259 -10.87 35.15 2.19
N LEU A 260 -11.13 34.24 1.25
CA LEU A 260 -12.17 34.41 0.22
C LEU A 260 -13.58 34.49 0.82
N GLN A 261 -13.86 33.77 1.91
CA GLN A 261 -15.15 33.84 2.61
C GLN A 261 -15.36 35.21 3.25
N ALA A 262 -14.32 35.76 3.90
CA ALA A 262 -14.38 37.09 4.51
C ALA A 262 -14.64 38.18 3.46
N GLU A 263 -13.92 38.14 2.34
CA GLU A 263 -14.09 39.06 1.21
C GLU A 263 -15.49 38.95 0.59
N TYR A 264 -16.00 37.72 0.42
CA TYR A 264 -17.35 37.48 -0.10
C TYR A 264 -18.45 37.99 0.84
N ALA A 265 -18.30 37.78 2.15
CA ALA A 265 -19.24 38.30 3.15
C ALA A 265 -19.27 39.84 3.15
N GLY A 266 -18.10 40.48 3.03
CA GLY A 266 -17.98 41.93 2.88
C GLY A 266 -18.71 42.46 1.64
N LEU A 267 -18.49 41.84 0.47
CA LEU A 267 -19.18 42.20 -0.78
C LEU A 267 -20.69 42.01 -0.69
N ARG A 268 -21.16 40.92 -0.06
CA ARG A 268 -22.59 40.65 0.08
C ARG A 268 -23.29 41.70 0.94
N SER A 269 -22.70 42.09 2.06
CA SER A 269 -23.24 43.17 2.90
C SER A 269 -23.33 44.49 2.12
N GLU A 270 -22.35 44.78 1.27
CA GLU A 270 -22.38 45.96 0.42
C GLU A 270 -23.43 45.87 -0.69
N ALA A 271 -23.59 44.71 -1.34
CA ALA A 271 -24.62 44.48 -2.34
C ALA A 271 -26.03 44.66 -1.75
N GLU A 272 -26.27 44.17 -0.54
CA GLU A 272 -27.52 44.38 0.20
C GLU A 272 -27.78 45.88 0.47
N ARG A 273 -26.73 46.62 0.85
CA ARG A 273 -26.80 48.09 1.03
C ARG A 273 -27.13 48.81 -0.29
N LEU A 274 -26.52 48.40 -1.39
CA LEU A 274 -26.77 48.98 -2.72
C LEU A 274 -28.18 48.65 -3.22
N ALA A 275 -28.68 47.44 -2.98
CA ALA A 275 -30.05 47.04 -3.31
C ALA A 275 -31.10 47.87 -2.56
N ALA A 276 -30.89 48.09 -1.26
CA ALA A 276 -31.76 48.98 -0.46
C ALA A 276 -31.74 50.43 -0.99
N GLY A 277 -30.56 50.93 -1.37
CA GLY A 277 -30.39 52.23 -2.02
C GLY A 277 -31.10 52.31 -3.38
N LEU A 278 -31.01 51.26 -4.19
CA LEU A 278 -31.66 51.18 -5.50
C LEU A 278 -33.18 51.21 -5.38
N GLU A 279 -33.77 50.51 -4.41
CA GLU A 279 -35.21 50.53 -4.16
C GLU A 279 -35.69 51.91 -3.67
N SER A 280 -34.92 52.56 -2.80
CA SER A 280 -35.19 53.94 -2.38
C SER A 280 -35.16 54.90 -3.57
N GLN A 281 -34.16 54.76 -4.44
CA GLN A 281 -34.02 55.60 -5.63
C GLN A 281 -35.08 55.30 -6.69
N ARG A 282 -35.55 54.05 -6.82
CA ARG A 282 -36.67 53.70 -7.71
C ARG A 282 -37.93 54.47 -7.31
N LYS A 283 -38.25 54.51 -6.01
CA LYS A 283 -39.37 55.30 -5.49
C LYS A 283 -39.21 56.79 -5.75
N ALA A 284 -37.99 57.33 -5.64
CA ALA A 284 -37.70 58.72 -5.97
C ALA A 284 -37.93 59.01 -7.47
N LEU A 285 -37.48 58.10 -8.35
CA LEU A 285 -37.66 58.20 -9.80
C LEU A 285 -39.15 58.11 -10.21
N GLU A 286 -39.93 57.24 -9.57
CA GLU A 286 -41.38 57.17 -9.77
C GLU A 286 -42.07 58.46 -9.31
N ALA A 287 -41.67 59.01 -8.16
CA ALA A 287 -42.21 60.26 -7.63
C ALA A 287 -41.86 61.48 -8.49
N SER A 288 -40.64 61.56 -9.03
CA SER A 288 -40.27 62.61 -9.98
C SER A 288 -40.94 62.42 -11.34
N GLY A 289 -41.13 61.17 -11.78
CA GLY A 289 -41.95 60.86 -12.96
C GLY A 289 -43.39 61.36 -12.84
N ALA A 290 -44.02 61.21 -11.67
CA ALA A 290 -45.34 61.75 -11.38
C ALA A 290 -45.34 63.29 -11.18
N ALA A 291 -44.22 63.88 -10.80
CA ALA A 291 -44.07 65.34 -10.72
C ALA A 291 -43.97 65.98 -12.12
N VAL A 292 -43.33 65.31 -13.08
CA VAL A 292 -43.31 65.72 -14.49
C VAL A 292 -44.73 65.73 -15.07
N ASP A 293 -45.55 64.71 -14.76
CA ASP A 293 -46.95 64.67 -15.21
C ASP A 293 -47.75 65.84 -14.61
N ARG A 294 -47.64 66.10 -13.31
CA ARG A 294 -48.34 67.23 -12.65
C ARG A 294 -47.88 68.59 -13.14
N ALA A 295 -46.62 68.74 -13.57
CA ALA A 295 -46.12 70.00 -14.14
C ALA A 295 -46.82 70.37 -15.45
N THR A 296 -47.45 69.41 -16.16
CA THR A 296 -48.26 69.71 -17.36
C THR A 296 -49.55 70.46 -17.02
N GLU A 297 -50.07 70.32 -15.80
CA GLU A 297 -51.33 70.93 -15.33
C GLU A 297 -51.14 72.35 -14.76
N ALA A 298 -49.90 72.85 -14.71
CA ALA A 298 -49.57 74.16 -14.18
C ALA A 298 -50.10 75.34 -15.02
N LEU A 299 -50.39 76.46 -14.36
CA LEU A 299 -50.85 77.71 -14.99
C LEU A 299 -49.87 78.20 -16.07
N PHE A 300 -50.43 78.66 -17.20
CA PHE A 300 -49.71 79.02 -18.44
C PHE A 300 -48.48 79.93 -18.24
N LEU A 301 -48.54 80.87 -17.29
CA LEU A 301 -47.46 81.84 -17.04
C LEU A 301 -46.19 81.24 -16.38
N PHE A 302 -46.29 80.10 -15.69
CA PHE A 302 -45.16 79.46 -14.99
C PHE A 302 -44.83 78.04 -15.50
N ARG A 303 -45.63 77.52 -16.44
CA ARG A 303 -45.58 76.15 -16.95
C ARG A 303 -44.21 75.76 -17.51
N LYS A 304 -43.55 76.65 -18.28
CA LYS A 304 -42.25 76.36 -18.91
C LYS A 304 -41.13 76.14 -17.88
N GLY A 305 -41.04 77.01 -16.87
CA GLY A 305 -40.01 76.90 -15.82
C GLY A 305 -40.23 75.71 -14.89
N GLN A 306 -41.49 75.45 -14.52
CA GLN A 306 -41.84 74.30 -13.68
C GLN A 306 -41.64 72.96 -14.41
N MET A 307 -41.96 72.89 -15.71
CA MET A 307 -41.72 71.69 -16.52
C MET A 307 -40.22 71.40 -16.64
N GLN A 308 -39.42 72.41 -16.99
CA GLN A 308 -37.97 72.23 -17.13
C GLN A 308 -37.31 71.79 -15.82
N ALA A 309 -37.74 72.35 -14.68
CA ALA A 309 -37.27 71.91 -13.36
C ALA A 309 -37.69 70.48 -13.03
N ALA A 310 -38.92 70.07 -13.36
CA ALA A 310 -39.40 68.71 -13.14
C ALA A 310 -38.69 67.68 -14.03
N VAL A 311 -38.48 68.00 -15.30
CA VAL A 311 -37.74 67.16 -16.26
C VAL A 311 -36.29 67.01 -15.82
N ASN A 312 -35.59 68.10 -15.47
CA ASN A 312 -34.21 68.01 -14.99
C ASN A 312 -34.10 67.13 -13.74
N ARG A 313 -35.01 67.28 -12.78
CA ARG A 313 -35.04 66.43 -11.58
C ARG A 313 -35.28 64.95 -11.93
N TYR A 314 -36.17 64.66 -12.88
CA TYR A 314 -36.40 63.29 -13.34
C TYR A 314 -35.17 62.69 -14.02
N LEU A 315 -34.47 63.46 -14.86
CA LEU A 315 -33.23 63.04 -15.51
C LEU A 315 -32.09 62.83 -14.49
N ASP A 316 -31.97 63.69 -13.47
CA ASP A 316 -31.01 63.56 -12.37
C ASP A 316 -31.29 62.29 -11.53
N ASP A 317 -32.55 62.07 -11.17
CA ASP A 317 -32.98 60.89 -10.43
C ASP A 317 -32.73 59.60 -11.23
N ALA A 318 -32.94 59.63 -12.55
CA ALA A 318 -32.64 58.54 -13.47
C ALA A 318 -31.14 58.28 -13.58
N GLY A 319 -30.32 59.33 -13.67
CA GLY A 319 -28.86 59.23 -13.66
C GLY A 319 -28.31 58.68 -12.34
N HIS A 320 -28.92 59.03 -11.21
CA HIS A 320 -28.57 58.43 -9.91
C HIS A 320 -28.99 56.95 -9.84
N HIS A 321 -30.19 56.62 -10.31
CA HIS A 321 -30.67 55.24 -10.39
C HIS A 321 -29.74 54.37 -11.25
N ALA A 322 -29.33 54.87 -12.43
CA ALA A 322 -28.43 54.16 -13.33
C ALA A 322 -27.04 53.91 -12.70
N ARG A 323 -26.49 54.88 -11.97
CA ARG A 323 -25.21 54.72 -11.25
C ARG A 323 -25.31 53.69 -10.13
N LEU A 324 -26.37 53.71 -9.33
CA LEU A 324 -26.60 52.70 -8.29
C LEU A 324 -26.82 51.31 -8.89
N ALA A 325 -27.57 51.21 -9.99
CA ALA A 325 -27.78 49.95 -10.70
C ALA A 325 -26.45 49.36 -11.22
N LEU A 326 -25.58 50.21 -11.77
CA LEU A 326 -24.25 49.80 -12.22
C LEU A 326 -23.38 49.34 -11.04
N GLN A 327 -23.34 50.10 -9.94
CA GLN A 327 -22.58 49.72 -8.74
C GLN A 327 -23.09 48.41 -8.14
N GLY A 328 -24.40 48.21 -8.12
CA GLY A 328 -25.03 46.95 -7.71
C GLY A 328 -24.57 45.79 -8.57
N ARG A 329 -24.64 45.92 -9.91
CA ARG A 329 -24.18 44.87 -10.82
C ARG A 329 -22.69 44.57 -10.69
N ILE A 330 -21.85 45.58 -10.47
CA ILE A 330 -20.41 45.40 -10.23
C ILE A 330 -20.18 44.59 -8.93
N ALA A 331 -20.92 44.90 -7.86
CA ALA A 331 -20.83 44.16 -6.60
C ALA A 331 -21.28 42.71 -6.77
N ASP A 332 -22.40 42.47 -7.47
CA ASP A 332 -22.90 41.12 -7.75
C ASP A 332 -21.90 40.32 -8.59
N ALA A 333 -21.35 40.91 -9.66
CA ALA A 333 -20.37 40.27 -10.52
C ALA A 333 -19.04 39.98 -9.78
N ALA A 334 -18.60 40.87 -8.89
CA ALA A 334 -17.45 40.60 -8.02
C ALA A 334 -17.74 39.41 -7.07
N GLY A 335 -18.96 39.33 -6.54
CA GLY A 335 -19.44 38.20 -5.74
C GLY A 335 -19.44 36.88 -6.53
N GLU A 336 -19.89 36.89 -7.78
CA GLU A 336 -19.85 35.73 -8.69
C GLU A 336 -18.42 35.20 -8.89
N VAL A 337 -17.44 36.09 -9.06
CA VAL A 337 -16.00 35.75 -9.19
C VAL A 337 -15.48 35.09 -7.91
N LEU A 338 -15.71 35.70 -6.75
CA LEU A 338 -15.28 35.14 -5.47
C LEU A 338 -15.94 33.78 -5.18
N GLN A 339 -17.21 33.63 -5.51
CA GLN A 339 -17.92 32.37 -5.34
C GLN A 339 -17.38 31.28 -6.28
N ALA A 340 -16.91 31.63 -7.48
CA ALA A 340 -16.19 30.69 -8.34
C ALA A 340 -14.87 30.24 -7.70
N GLY A 341 -14.09 31.17 -7.13
CA GLY A 341 -12.88 30.85 -6.37
C GLY A 341 -13.14 29.94 -5.17
N LEU A 342 -14.12 30.28 -4.32
CA LEU A 342 -14.52 29.46 -3.16
C LEU A 342 -14.93 28.03 -3.57
N ARG A 343 -15.66 27.88 -4.68
CA ARG A 343 -16.03 26.55 -5.19
C ARG A 343 -14.80 25.75 -5.60
N GLU A 344 -13.83 26.37 -6.25
CA GLU A 344 -12.58 25.73 -6.64
C GLU A 344 -11.77 25.30 -5.41
N VAL A 345 -11.53 26.22 -4.46
CA VAL A 345 -10.76 25.93 -3.23
C VAL A 345 -11.38 24.78 -2.45
N ARG A 346 -12.71 24.78 -2.27
CA ARG A 346 -13.42 23.70 -1.58
C ARG A 346 -13.40 22.38 -2.35
N ALA A 347 -13.42 22.42 -3.69
CA ALA A 347 -13.25 21.23 -4.50
C ALA A 347 -11.84 20.63 -4.31
N ARG A 348 -10.79 21.46 -4.35
CA ARG A 348 -9.40 21.02 -4.09
C ARG A 348 -9.18 20.52 -2.67
N ALA A 349 -9.80 21.16 -1.67
CA ALA A 349 -9.72 20.71 -0.28
C ALA A 349 -10.34 19.31 -0.10
N ARG A 350 -11.47 19.01 -0.78
CA ARG A 350 -12.07 17.67 -0.76
C ARG A 350 -11.18 16.64 -1.43
N GLN A 351 -10.65 16.94 -2.62
CA GLN A 351 -9.72 16.05 -3.31
C GLN A 351 -8.48 15.74 -2.46
N LEU A 352 -7.93 16.74 -1.77
CA LEU A 352 -6.80 16.57 -0.87
C LEU A 352 -7.15 15.70 0.35
N ALA A 353 -8.35 15.87 0.93
CA ALA A 353 -8.82 15.05 2.03
C ALA A 353 -9.01 13.58 1.61
N GLU A 354 -9.54 13.34 0.42
CA GLU A 354 -9.65 12.01 -0.18
C GLU A 354 -8.26 11.39 -0.42
N ALA A 355 -7.33 12.14 -1.02
CA ALA A 355 -5.94 11.70 -1.22
C ALA A 355 -5.26 11.33 0.10
N ARG A 356 -5.43 12.15 1.14
CA ARG A 356 -4.91 11.86 2.49
C ARG A 356 -5.48 10.56 3.06
N SER A 357 -6.79 10.34 2.92
CA SER A 357 -7.44 9.12 3.38
C SER A 357 -6.95 7.88 2.63
N ARG A 358 -6.80 7.97 1.30
CA ARG A 358 -6.24 6.89 0.47
C ARG A 358 -4.81 6.56 0.86
N LEU A 359 -4.00 7.57 1.12
CA LEU A 359 -2.61 7.39 1.53
C LEU A 359 -2.49 6.71 2.90
N GLN A 360 -3.36 7.04 3.85
CA GLN A 360 -3.42 6.34 5.16
C GLN A 360 -3.82 4.87 5.02
N GLN A 361 -4.75 4.55 4.11
CA GLN A 361 -5.13 3.17 3.81
C GLN A 361 -3.97 2.42 3.15
N ALA A 362 -3.32 3.03 2.16
CA ALA A 362 -2.14 2.47 1.49
C ALA A 362 -1.00 2.18 2.49
N HIS A 363 -0.72 3.10 3.40
CA HIS A 363 0.23 2.90 4.50
C HIS A 363 -0.10 1.67 5.36
N SER A 364 -1.38 1.51 5.73
CA SER A 364 -1.83 0.36 6.51
C SER A 364 -1.65 -0.97 5.74
N LEU A 365 -1.89 -0.96 4.42
CA LEU A 365 -1.67 -2.14 3.57
C LEU A 365 -0.19 -2.49 3.48
N LEU A 366 0.69 -1.50 3.28
CA LEU A 366 2.13 -1.68 3.16
C LEU A 366 2.75 -2.22 4.45
N THR A 367 2.39 -1.63 5.61
CA THR A 367 2.85 -2.09 6.92
C THR A 367 2.33 -3.49 7.25
N GLY A 368 1.06 -3.78 6.91
CA GLY A 368 0.48 -5.12 7.05
C GLY A 368 1.16 -6.18 6.18
N HIS A 369 1.51 -5.82 4.93
CA HIS A 369 2.24 -6.69 4.01
C HIS A 369 3.65 -7.00 4.53
N ALA A 370 4.40 -5.98 4.96
CA ALA A 370 5.74 -6.15 5.54
C ALA A 370 5.71 -7.04 6.80
N ALA A 371 4.72 -6.85 7.67
CA ALA A 371 4.53 -7.71 8.85
C ALA A 371 4.04 -9.13 8.50
N GLY A 372 3.42 -9.32 7.33
CA GLY A 372 3.08 -10.64 6.80
C GLY A 372 4.33 -11.42 6.37
N LEU A 373 5.23 -10.75 5.64
CA LEU A 373 6.50 -11.33 5.18
C LEU A 373 7.42 -11.71 6.34
N GLU A 374 7.42 -10.95 7.44
CA GLU A 374 8.16 -11.28 8.66
C GLU A 374 7.64 -12.53 9.37
N ARG A 375 6.32 -12.79 9.32
CA ARG A 375 5.67 -13.89 10.03
C ARG A 375 5.78 -15.24 9.33
N LEU A 376 6.42 -15.33 8.18
CA LEU A 376 6.65 -16.61 7.50
C LEU A 376 7.37 -17.56 8.47
N ALA A 377 6.70 -18.66 8.81
CA ALA A 377 7.11 -19.57 9.86
C ALA A 377 8.47 -20.19 9.55
N VAL A 378 9.38 -20.14 10.52
CA VAL A 378 10.66 -20.85 10.46
C VAL A 378 10.41 -22.25 11.05
N GLY A 379 10.58 -23.29 10.24
CA GLY A 379 10.47 -24.67 10.71
C GLY A 379 11.54 -25.01 11.74
N ARG A 380 11.32 -26.02 12.58
CA ARG A 380 12.27 -26.46 13.62
C ARG A 380 13.66 -26.78 13.07
N SER A 381 13.71 -27.34 11.85
CA SER A 381 14.95 -27.71 11.17
C SER A 381 15.50 -26.59 10.26
N GLU A 382 14.99 -25.37 10.37
CA GLU A 382 15.41 -24.23 9.55
C GLU A 382 16.19 -23.20 10.37
N ILE A 383 17.32 -22.78 9.83
CA ILE A 383 18.09 -21.62 10.27
C ILE A 383 17.78 -20.48 9.32
N ASN A 384 16.89 -19.59 9.73
CA ASN A 384 16.61 -18.37 8.97
C ASN A 384 17.69 -17.30 9.26
N LEU A 385 18.41 -16.90 8.22
CA LEU A 385 19.45 -15.86 8.30
C LEU A 385 18.89 -14.44 8.27
N ALA A 386 17.64 -14.24 7.83
CA ALA A 386 16.98 -12.93 7.80
C ALA A 386 16.54 -12.46 9.20
N THR A 387 17.52 -12.29 10.10
CA THR A 387 17.26 -11.75 11.44
C THR A 387 16.85 -10.28 11.35
N PRO A 388 16.05 -9.76 12.31
CA PRO A 388 15.62 -8.36 12.31
C PRO A 388 16.79 -7.36 12.16
N GLU A 389 17.92 -7.66 12.79
CA GLU A 389 19.12 -6.81 12.77
C GLU A 389 19.77 -6.77 11.38
N LEU A 390 19.90 -7.92 10.72
CA LEU A 390 20.46 -7.99 9.37
C LEU A 390 19.55 -7.31 8.37
N VAL A 391 18.24 -7.55 8.45
CA VAL A 391 17.25 -6.91 7.55
C VAL A 391 17.26 -5.40 7.74
N ALA A 392 17.37 -4.91 8.98
CA ALA A 392 17.50 -3.47 9.25
C ALA A 392 18.82 -2.89 8.70
N GLN A 393 19.93 -3.62 8.78
CA GLN A 393 21.20 -3.21 8.19
C GLN A 393 21.12 -3.12 6.66
N LEU A 394 20.57 -4.15 6.00
CA LEU A 394 20.37 -4.18 4.55
C LEU A 394 19.41 -3.07 4.10
N TYR A 395 18.35 -2.82 4.87
CA TYR A 395 17.45 -1.69 4.64
C TYR A 395 18.21 -0.35 4.67
N ALA A 396 18.97 -0.10 5.73
CA ALA A 396 19.72 1.14 5.91
C ALA A 396 20.77 1.38 4.81
N GLN A 397 21.38 0.32 4.27
CA GLN A 397 22.38 0.40 3.21
C GLN A 397 21.78 0.79 1.86
N HIS A 398 20.55 0.37 1.57
CA HIS A 398 19.93 0.51 0.25
C HIS A 398 18.86 1.60 0.18
N ARG A 399 18.30 2.03 1.32
CA ARG A 399 17.22 3.03 1.33
C ARG A 399 17.65 4.35 0.68
N ARG A 400 16.68 5.01 0.05
CA ARG A 400 16.74 6.39 -0.47
C ARG A 400 16.00 7.34 0.46
N GLU A 401 16.30 8.62 0.36
CA GLU A 401 15.60 9.66 1.11
C GLU A 401 14.10 9.71 0.74
N PRO A 402 13.17 9.59 1.72
CA PRO A 402 11.73 9.58 1.45
C PRO A 402 11.23 10.83 0.71
N ALA A 403 11.89 11.98 0.94
CA ALA A 403 11.56 13.23 0.26
C ALA A 403 11.78 13.16 -1.26
N GLU A 404 12.87 12.54 -1.70
CA GLU A 404 13.21 12.40 -3.13
C GLU A 404 12.20 11.48 -3.83
N LEU A 405 11.86 10.36 -3.20
CA LEU A 405 10.85 9.44 -3.71
C LEU A 405 9.45 10.07 -3.71
N ALA A 406 9.09 10.81 -2.67
CA ALA A 406 7.82 11.53 -2.64
C ALA A 406 7.68 12.48 -3.83
N LEU A 407 8.73 13.22 -4.18
CA LEU A 407 8.74 14.10 -5.36
C LEU A 407 8.65 13.33 -6.68
N GLN A 408 9.35 12.20 -6.78
CA GLN A 408 9.27 11.33 -7.96
C GLN A 408 7.86 10.78 -8.19
N VAL A 409 7.16 10.38 -7.12
CA VAL A 409 5.78 9.86 -7.19
C VAL A 409 4.76 10.99 -7.36
N ALA A 410 5.06 12.18 -6.86
CA ALA A 410 4.16 13.33 -6.86
C ALA A 410 3.89 13.94 -8.24
N GLY A 411 4.90 14.02 -9.11
CA GLY A 411 4.81 14.76 -10.38
C GLY A 411 4.29 16.20 -10.22
N ASP A 412 3.92 16.86 -11.32
CA ASP A 412 3.46 18.26 -11.29
C ASP A 412 2.02 18.44 -10.79
N ASP A 413 1.19 17.38 -10.78
CA ASP A 413 -0.22 17.43 -10.33
C ASP A 413 -0.75 16.10 -9.72
N ALA A 414 0.08 15.08 -9.56
CA ALA A 414 -0.41 13.71 -9.32
C ALA A 414 -0.92 13.49 -7.89
N ILE A 415 -0.39 14.21 -6.89
CA ILE A 415 -0.77 14.03 -5.48
C ILE A 415 -2.27 14.24 -5.25
N VAL A 416 -2.85 15.28 -5.83
CA VAL A 416 -4.29 15.57 -5.67
C VAL A 416 -5.14 14.53 -6.42
N GLY A 417 -4.57 13.94 -7.48
CA GLY A 417 -5.14 12.81 -8.20
C GLY A 417 -5.17 11.51 -7.40
N TRP A 418 -4.37 11.35 -6.34
CA TRP A 418 -4.33 10.11 -5.55
C TRP A 418 -5.67 9.78 -4.89
N GLY A 419 -6.53 10.78 -4.63
CA GLY A 419 -7.89 10.54 -4.14
C GLY A 419 -8.75 9.69 -5.08
N THR A 420 -8.43 9.71 -6.38
CA THR A 420 -9.14 8.93 -7.41
C THR A 420 -8.67 7.48 -7.51
N LEU A 421 -7.49 7.16 -6.94
CA LEU A 421 -6.94 5.82 -6.92
C LEU A 421 -7.55 4.99 -5.79
N THR A 422 -7.53 3.66 -5.95
CA THR A 422 -7.75 2.76 -4.82
C THR A 422 -6.53 2.73 -3.90
N ALA A 423 -6.71 2.29 -2.66
CA ALA A 423 -5.60 2.19 -1.71
C ALA A 423 -4.52 1.21 -2.20
N GLU A 424 -4.94 0.12 -2.86
CA GLU A 424 -4.06 -0.89 -3.43
C GLU A 424 -3.25 -0.34 -4.62
N ALA A 425 -3.90 0.43 -5.51
CA ALA A 425 -3.22 1.05 -6.64
C ALA A 425 -2.18 2.10 -6.17
N LEU A 426 -2.54 2.89 -5.16
CA LEU A 426 -1.61 3.85 -4.56
C LEU A 426 -0.45 3.14 -3.86
N ALA A 427 -0.70 2.06 -3.10
CA ALA A 427 0.35 1.24 -2.50
C ALA A 427 1.27 0.63 -3.57
N GLY A 428 0.70 0.17 -4.70
CA GLY A 428 1.45 -0.31 -5.86
C GLY A 428 2.39 0.74 -6.43
N HIS A 429 1.89 1.96 -6.71
CA HIS A 429 2.73 3.06 -7.20
C HIS A 429 3.88 3.42 -6.23
N LEU A 430 3.61 3.46 -4.93
CA LEU A 430 4.65 3.72 -3.92
C LEU A 430 5.69 2.60 -3.87
N THR A 431 5.24 1.34 -3.99
CA THR A 431 6.11 0.15 -4.02
C THR A 431 7.00 0.15 -5.26
N GLU A 432 6.45 0.46 -6.44
CA GLU A 432 7.22 0.55 -7.69
C GLU A 432 8.33 1.59 -7.61
N ALA A 433 8.05 2.77 -7.03
CA ALA A 433 9.05 3.80 -6.84
C ALA A 433 10.17 3.38 -5.87
N ALA A 434 9.82 2.63 -4.82
CA ALA A 434 10.79 2.13 -3.84
C ALA A 434 11.58 0.90 -4.34
N ALA A 435 11.00 0.06 -5.20
CA ALA A 435 11.55 -1.25 -5.57
C ALA A 435 12.95 -1.19 -6.19
N GLN A 436 13.24 -0.12 -6.94
CA GLN A 436 14.54 0.06 -7.59
C GLN A 436 15.70 0.10 -6.59
N ALA A 437 15.48 0.60 -5.37
CA ALA A 437 16.51 0.69 -4.35
C ALA A 437 16.95 -0.70 -3.84
N PHE A 438 16.02 -1.66 -3.80
CA PHE A 438 16.20 -2.97 -3.20
C PHE A 438 16.35 -4.11 -4.20
N THR A 439 16.35 -3.83 -5.51
CA THR A 439 16.64 -4.84 -6.55
C THR A 439 17.93 -5.63 -6.27
N PRO A 440 19.06 -5.00 -5.84
CA PRO A 440 20.27 -5.75 -5.51
C PRO A 440 20.09 -6.79 -4.40
N LEU A 441 19.14 -6.60 -3.48
CA LEU A 441 18.88 -7.55 -2.40
C LEU A 441 18.24 -8.84 -2.90
N SER A 442 17.50 -8.80 -4.02
CA SER A 442 16.85 -10.00 -4.60
C SER A 442 17.85 -10.96 -5.26
N ASP A 443 19.06 -10.47 -5.57
CA ASP A 443 20.12 -11.25 -6.20
C ASP A 443 21.15 -11.79 -5.19
N ILE A 444 21.03 -11.44 -3.90
CA ILE A 444 21.91 -11.92 -2.84
C ILE A 444 21.64 -13.41 -2.57
N SER A 445 22.69 -14.23 -2.61
CA SER A 445 22.58 -15.63 -2.23
C SER A 445 22.71 -15.86 -0.71
N VAL A 446 22.24 -17.01 -0.24
CA VAL A 446 22.43 -17.46 1.15
C VAL A 446 23.91 -17.55 1.52
N GLU A 447 24.79 -17.89 0.58
CA GLU A 447 26.23 -17.95 0.83
C GLU A 447 26.87 -16.56 0.91
N ASP A 448 26.40 -15.58 0.16
CA ASP A 448 26.83 -14.18 0.31
C ASP A 448 26.50 -13.65 1.70
N VAL A 449 25.31 -13.98 2.22
CA VAL A 449 24.91 -13.61 3.59
C VAL A 449 25.75 -14.31 4.65
N LEU A 450 26.07 -15.59 4.44
CA LEU A 450 26.98 -16.31 5.34
C LEU A 450 28.39 -15.73 5.29
N ALA A 451 28.86 -15.27 4.13
CA ALA A 451 30.16 -14.61 3.98
C ALA A 451 30.22 -13.27 4.74
N ILE A 452 29.12 -12.49 4.75
CA ILE A 452 29.01 -11.27 5.56
C ILE A 452 29.14 -11.59 7.06
N ARG A 453 28.62 -12.75 7.49
CA ARG A 453 28.65 -13.23 8.88
C ARG A 453 29.79 -14.21 9.17
N TRP A 454 30.80 -14.27 8.30
CA TRP A 454 31.84 -15.29 8.40
C TRP A 454 32.71 -15.17 9.65
N ASP A 455 32.87 -13.96 10.18
CA ASP A 455 33.58 -13.70 11.42
C ASP A 455 32.83 -14.20 12.66
N ASP A 456 31.51 -14.43 12.56
CA ASP A 456 30.69 -14.93 13.67
C ASP A 456 30.88 -16.43 13.89
N ARG A 457 31.11 -17.20 12.80
CA ARG A 457 31.23 -18.68 12.83
C ARG A 457 32.04 -19.23 11.66
N SER A 458 32.84 -20.27 11.94
CA SER A 458 33.55 -20.99 10.88
C SER A 458 32.62 -21.90 10.06
N ALA A 459 33.01 -22.24 8.82
CA ALA A 459 32.30 -23.19 7.95
C ALA A 459 31.93 -24.50 8.67
N GLY A 460 32.88 -25.04 9.43
CA GLY A 460 32.68 -26.28 10.18
C GLY A 460 31.63 -26.15 11.29
N GLN A 461 31.48 -24.98 11.91
CA GLN A 461 30.44 -24.73 12.91
C GLN A 461 29.06 -24.65 12.28
N TRP A 462 28.94 -24.03 11.10
CA TRP A 462 27.69 -24.02 10.34
C TRP A 462 27.27 -25.43 9.91
N ILE A 463 28.21 -26.21 9.37
CA ILE A 463 27.93 -27.60 9.00
C ILE A 463 27.59 -28.46 10.21
N SER A 464 28.34 -28.36 11.31
CA SER A 464 28.02 -29.09 12.54
C SER A 464 26.61 -28.79 13.05
N ARG A 465 26.17 -27.53 12.94
CA ARG A 465 24.82 -27.13 13.30
C ARG A 465 23.76 -27.67 12.34
N LEU A 466 24.01 -27.60 11.02
CA LEU A 466 23.15 -28.21 10.00
C LEU A 466 22.96 -29.70 10.26
N ILE A 467 24.06 -30.42 10.52
CA ILE A 467 24.04 -31.86 10.83
C ILE A 467 23.22 -32.13 12.09
N GLY A 468 23.43 -31.37 13.16
CA GLY A 468 22.68 -31.54 14.40
C GLY A 468 21.17 -31.28 14.25
N LEU A 469 20.77 -30.41 13.32
CA LEU A 469 19.37 -30.16 12.98
C LEU A 469 18.79 -31.21 12.02
N ALA A 470 19.62 -31.81 11.16
CA ALA A 470 19.25 -32.90 10.27
C ALA A 470 19.29 -34.26 10.99
N ALA A 471 18.97 -34.31 12.29
CA ALA A 471 18.87 -35.54 13.04
C ALA A 471 17.76 -36.43 12.45
N GLY A 472 18.02 -37.74 12.39
CA GLY A 472 17.01 -38.69 11.94
C GLY A 472 15.80 -38.68 12.85
N ALA A 473 14.59 -38.79 12.29
CA ALA A 473 13.37 -38.86 13.07
C ALA A 473 13.15 -40.28 13.64
N TRP A 474 14.04 -40.76 14.50
CA TRP A 474 13.82 -41.99 15.25
C TRP A 474 14.59 -41.97 16.58
N ASN A 475 14.17 -42.78 17.55
CA ASN A 475 14.86 -42.85 18.83
C ASN A 475 15.21 -44.29 19.17
N GLN A 476 16.51 -44.59 19.13
CA GLN A 476 17.04 -45.93 19.34
C GLN A 476 17.66 -46.10 20.74
N ASP A 477 17.53 -47.30 21.28
CA ASP A 477 18.30 -47.76 22.42
C ASP A 477 19.63 -48.34 21.94
N ARG A 478 20.68 -47.51 22.01
CA ARG A 478 22.03 -47.90 21.57
C ARG A 478 22.60 -49.09 22.36
N ALA A 479 22.09 -49.40 23.55
CA ALA A 479 22.53 -50.57 24.31
C ALA A 479 22.09 -51.90 23.68
N LEU A 480 21.04 -51.88 22.84
CA LEU A 480 20.53 -53.05 22.12
C LEU A 480 21.22 -53.26 20.76
N MET A 481 22.05 -52.31 20.34
CA MET A 481 22.72 -52.33 19.04
C MET A 481 24.13 -52.95 19.13
N PRO A 482 24.56 -53.72 18.13
CA PRO A 482 25.96 -54.10 17.97
C PRO A 482 26.84 -52.83 17.93
N ASP A 483 27.95 -52.85 18.67
CA ASP A 483 28.93 -51.76 18.74
C ASP A 483 28.34 -50.36 19.06
N GLY A 484 27.20 -50.33 19.75
CA GLY A 484 26.51 -49.07 20.11
C GLY A 484 25.91 -48.31 18.92
N GLY A 485 25.69 -48.98 17.79
CA GLY A 485 25.17 -48.40 16.55
C GLY A 485 26.24 -47.94 15.56
N ALA A 486 27.53 -48.20 15.84
CA ALA A 486 28.63 -47.83 14.95
C ALA A 486 28.59 -48.54 13.57
N SER A 487 27.86 -49.67 13.48
CA SER A 487 27.66 -50.44 12.25
C SER A 487 26.54 -49.89 11.35
N GLN A 488 25.82 -48.84 11.77
CA GLN A 488 24.84 -48.18 10.91
C GLN A 488 25.54 -47.38 9.81
N ALA A 489 24.97 -47.44 8.62
CA ALA A 489 25.38 -46.58 7.52
C ALA A 489 24.65 -45.23 7.65
N SER A 490 25.40 -44.17 7.97
CA SER A 490 24.89 -42.80 7.96
C SER A 490 25.52 -42.03 6.82
N PHE A 491 24.69 -41.38 6.02
CA PHE A 491 25.12 -40.55 4.91
C PHE A 491 24.61 -39.13 5.10
N LEU A 492 25.38 -38.17 4.61
CA LEU A 492 25.06 -36.77 4.66
C LEU A 492 25.46 -36.16 3.31
N THR A 493 24.47 -35.58 2.66
CA THR A 493 24.67 -34.80 1.44
C THR A 493 24.23 -33.37 1.69
N ILE A 494 25.08 -32.42 1.32
CA ILE A 494 24.80 -30.99 1.48
C ILE A 494 24.53 -30.41 0.10
N GLY A 495 23.30 -29.98 -0.11
CA GLY A 495 22.89 -29.17 -1.26
C GLY A 495 23.27 -27.70 -1.05
N VAL A 496 24.03 -27.14 -1.97
CA VAL A 496 24.48 -25.74 -1.98
C VAL A 496 24.11 -25.08 -3.32
N PRO A 497 24.02 -23.75 -3.42
CA PRO A 497 23.64 -23.09 -4.68
C PRO A 497 24.54 -23.49 -5.87
N ASP A 498 25.86 -23.51 -5.65
CA ASP A 498 26.87 -23.97 -6.61
C ASP A 498 28.00 -24.70 -5.88
N ALA A 499 28.10 -26.02 -6.06
CA ALA A 499 29.11 -26.85 -5.41
C ALA A 499 30.55 -26.50 -5.81
N THR A 500 30.77 -25.88 -6.99
CA THR A 500 32.11 -25.53 -7.47
C THR A 500 32.64 -24.23 -6.87
N GLN A 501 31.74 -23.35 -6.41
CA GLN A 501 32.08 -22.04 -5.83
C GLN A 501 31.69 -21.92 -4.36
N SER A 502 31.18 -23.01 -3.76
CA SER A 502 30.63 -22.95 -2.42
C SER A 502 31.67 -22.60 -1.36
N ILE A 503 31.27 -21.77 -0.39
CA ILE A 503 32.05 -21.48 0.82
C ILE A 503 32.35 -22.75 1.64
N PHE A 504 31.64 -23.85 1.39
CA PHE A 504 31.83 -25.14 2.05
C PHE A 504 32.74 -26.12 1.29
N ALA A 505 33.29 -25.76 0.12
CA ALA A 505 34.03 -26.68 -0.76
C ALA A 505 35.19 -27.43 -0.08
N ASN A 506 35.82 -26.83 0.94
CA ASN A 506 36.94 -27.42 1.68
C ASN A 506 36.55 -28.07 3.01
N ALA A 507 35.25 -28.25 3.27
CA ALA A 507 34.77 -28.75 4.56
C ALA A 507 34.81 -30.29 4.71
N GLY A 508 35.14 -31.03 3.64
CA GLY A 508 35.29 -32.49 3.69
C GLY A 508 33.97 -33.27 3.58
N TYR A 509 32.92 -32.65 3.05
CA TYR A 509 31.59 -33.27 2.84
C TYR A 509 31.22 -33.32 1.36
N THR A 510 30.31 -34.22 1.01
CA THR A 510 29.75 -34.30 -0.34
C THR A 510 28.83 -33.10 -0.58
N LEU A 511 29.23 -32.23 -1.51
CA LEU A 511 28.45 -31.08 -1.95
C LEU A 511 27.76 -31.38 -3.28
N VAL A 512 26.52 -30.91 -3.42
CA VAL A 512 25.73 -31.02 -4.65
C VAL A 512 25.10 -29.67 -4.97
N SER A 513 25.14 -29.28 -6.24
CA SER A 513 24.52 -28.03 -6.69
C SER A 513 23.00 -28.17 -6.71
N THR A 514 22.29 -27.30 -6.00
CA THR A 514 20.82 -27.23 -6.02
C THR A 514 20.32 -26.15 -6.97
N HIS A 515 21.19 -25.19 -7.34
CA HIS A 515 20.84 -23.99 -8.09
C HIS A 515 19.75 -23.12 -7.44
N ASP A 516 19.46 -23.34 -6.15
CA ASP A 516 18.61 -22.50 -5.34
C ASP A 516 19.49 -21.49 -4.58
N PRO A 517 19.50 -20.20 -4.95
CA PRO A 517 20.34 -19.21 -4.30
C PRO A 517 19.90 -18.89 -2.87
N GLU A 518 18.67 -19.22 -2.46
CA GLU A 518 18.14 -18.86 -1.14
C GLU A 518 18.40 -19.93 -0.07
N ARG A 519 18.89 -21.12 -0.44
CA ARG A 519 18.91 -22.29 0.45
C ARG A 519 20.20 -23.12 0.37
N ILE A 520 20.68 -23.50 1.55
CA ILE A 520 21.58 -24.63 1.74
C ILE A 520 20.81 -25.71 2.47
N VAL A 521 20.80 -26.93 1.94
CA VAL A 521 20.01 -28.04 2.46
C VAL A 521 20.95 -29.15 2.91
N ALA A 522 20.78 -29.66 4.12
CA ALA A 522 21.44 -30.88 4.55
C ALA A 522 20.40 -32.00 4.58
N LEU A 523 20.65 -33.06 3.82
CA LEU A 523 19.88 -34.29 3.88
C LEU A 523 20.75 -35.36 4.53
N ARG A 524 20.23 -35.95 5.61
CA ARG A 524 20.89 -37.05 6.30
C ARG A 524 19.99 -38.28 6.28
N THR A 525 20.55 -39.40 5.89
CA THR A 525 19.88 -40.69 5.92
C THR A 525 20.67 -41.65 6.79
N VAL A 526 19.96 -42.52 7.50
CA VAL A 526 20.59 -43.52 8.38
C VAL A 526 19.92 -44.86 8.13
N TYR A 527 20.72 -45.89 7.92
CA TYR A 527 20.30 -47.23 7.54
C TYR A 527 20.89 -48.27 8.49
N GLY A 528 20.25 -49.44 8.58
CA GLY A 528 20.80 -50.58 9.30
C GLY A 528 20.30 -50.72 10.72
N ALA A 529 19.04 -50.38 10.99
CA ALA A 529 18.41 -50.62 12.28
C ALA A 529 17.39 -51.76 12.20
N SER A 530 17.16 -52.39 13.35
CA SER A 530 16.07 -53.36 13.54
C SER A 530 15.01 -52.78 14.48
N PHE A 531 13.77 -53.23 14.36
CA PHE A 531 12.66 -52.61 15.10
C PHE A 531 12.78 -52.76 16.63
N ASP A 532 13.43 -53.82 17.11
CA ASP A 532 13.71 -54.09 18.53
C ASP A 532 14.66 -53.06 19.15
N THR A 533 15.42 -52.33 18.33
CA THR A 533 16.30 -51.25 18.79
C THR A 533 15.56 -49.94 19.03
N LEU A 534 14.31 -49.79 18.57
CA LEU A 534 13.51 -48.59 18.82
C LEU A 534 13.10 -48.54 20.30
N LYS A 535 13.24 -47.38 20.97
CA LYS A 535 12.92 -47.28 22.41
C LYS A 535 11.46 -47.63 22.74
N GLY A 536 10.55 -47.48 21.78
CA GLY A 536 9.14 -47.87 21.92
C GLY A 536 8.90 -49.38 21.92
N ALA A 537 9.83 -50.19 21.39
CA ALA A 537 9.61 -51.60 21.06
C ALA A 537 9.17 -52.44 22.27
N ALA A 538 9.87 -52.33 23.39
CA ALA A 538 9.53 -53.05 24.63
C ALA A 538 8.17 -52.62 25.23
N GLY A 539 7.71 -51.39 24.95
CA GLY A 539 6.37 -50.94 25.29
C GLY A 539 5.30 -51.60 24.41
N TRP A 540 5.55 -51.62 23.11
CA TRP A 540 4.66 -52.23 22.12
C TRP A 540 4.51 -53.74 22.32
N GLU A 541 5.59 -54.45 22.62
CA GLU A 541 5.58 -55.89 22.93
C GLU A 541 4.72 -56.20 24.16
N ARG A 542 4.93 -55.49 25.28
CA ARG A 542 4.11 -55.67 26.50
C ARG A 542 2.63 -55.39 26.24
N ALA A 543 2.32 -54.38 25.43
CA ALA A 543 0.95 -54.06 25.03
C ALA A 543 0.34 -55.19 24.19
N TYR A 544 1.12 -55.75 23.27
CA TYR A 544 0.73 -56.89 22.44
C TYR A 544 0.44 -58.14 23.27
N GLU A 545 1.35 -58.56 24.16
CA GLU A 545 1.14 -59.70 25.06
C GLU A 545 -0.08 -59.52 25.96
N THR A 546 -0.31 -58.30 26.45
CA THR A 546 -1.47 -57.97 27.27
C THR A 546 -2.76 -58.08 26.48
N ALA A 547 -2.77 -57.59 25.23
CA ALA A 547 -3.91 -57.69 24.35
C ALA A 547 -4.21 -59.15 23.94
N GLN A 548 -3.18 -59.95 23.65
CA GLN A 548 -3.31 -61.38 23.39
C GLN A 548 -3.92 -62.12 24.59
N ARG A 549 -3.38 -61.91 25.80
CA ARG A 549 -3.90 -62.53 27.04
C ARG A 549 -5.36 -62.16 27.32
N ARG A 550 -5.77 -60.96 26.92
CA ARG A 550 -7.15 -60.45 27.08
C ARG A 550 -8.08 -60.84 25.92
N GLY A 551 -7.58 -61.55 24.91
CA GLY A 551 -8.36 -61.91 23.71
C GLY A 551 -8.85 -60.70 22.92
N LEU A 552 -8.16 -59.56 23.00
CA LEU A 552 -8.52 -58.37 22.24
C LEU A 552 -8.17 -58.57 20.76
N PRO A 553 -8.96 -58.02 19.83
CA PRO A 553 -8.64 -58.07 18.41
C PRO A 553 -7.34 -57.29 18.13
N LEU A 554 -6.42 -57.97 17.45
CA LEU A 554 -5.12 -57.48 17.02
C LEU A 554 -5.02 -57.53 15.49
N HIS A 555 -4.18 -56.68 14.90
CA HIS A 555 -3.76 -56.86 13.52
C HIS A 555 -3.04 -58.23 13.40
N VAL A 556 -3.59 -59.14 12.61
CA VAL A 556 -3.03 -60.49 12.43
C VAL A 556 -3.05 -60.83 10.95
N VAL A 557 -1.90 -60.80 10.31
CA VAL A 557 -1.64 -61.68 9.17
C VAL A 557 -1.15 -62.99 9.74
N ARG A 558 -1.93 -64.07 9.56
CA ARG A 558 -1.52 -65.40 9.98
C ARG A 558 -0.39 -65.86 9.08
N MET A 559 0.84 -65.77 9.58
CA MET A 559 1.99 -66.47 9.00
C MET A 559 1.77 -67.98 9.13
N LYS A 560 2.06 -68.72 8.07
CA LYS A 560 2.04 -70.17 8.03
C LYS A 560 3.44 -70.73 8.06
#